data_AF-A0A5J4KS94-F1
#
_entry.id   AF-A0A5J4KS94-F1
#
_cell.length_a   1.000
_cell.length_b   1.000
_cell.length_c   1.000
_cell.angle_alpha   90.00
_cell.angle_beta   90.00
_cell.angle_gamma   90.00
#
_symmetry.space_group_name_H-M   'P 1'
#
loop_
_entity.id
_entity.type
_entity.pdbx_description
1 polymer ?
#
loop_
_entity_poly.entity_id
_entity_poly.type
_entity_poly.pdbx_seq_one_letter_code
_entity_poly.pdbx_strand_id
1 'polypeptide(L)'
;MFRNLQAIEIAEGALLADIAVAFQFLVAFLPVGSGFFSVMNCTVFTILVLRRGIYVELLAMCVALFLVCILIGPHGCISLVSQGLGGAFLGLTMKHRFHYIPITLLGALAAATYLFLLTIGVAWLTGIPFDVYVHSLHHAYEAIIPIVALVAQRVGLGSVWQQNLYPQITLFSQWIFTYWALTFYCALLIVWYSYTKWWMR
;
A
#
# COMPACT_ATOMS: atom_id res chain seq x y z
N MET A 1 13.77 22.55 14.55
CA MET A 1 13.16 23.68 15.29
C MET A 1 12.05 23.11 16.16
N PHE A 2 12.33 22.84 17.45
CA PHE A 2 11.32 22.29 18.36
C PHE A 2 10.31 23.39 18.69
N ARG A 3 9.06 23.21 18.25
CA ARG A 3 7.97 24.12 18.59
C ARG A 3 7.63 23.90 20.07
N ASN A 4 7.48 24.96 20.85
CA ASN A 4 6.93 24.83 22.21
C ASN A 4 5.49 24.30 22.09
N LEU A 5 5.30 23.02 22.40
CA LEU A 5 3.99 22.39 22.46
C LEU A 5 3.25 22.97 23.65
N GLN A 6 2.07 23.53 23.41
CA GLN A 6 1.20 23.93 24.52
C GLN A 6 0.57 22.67 25.13
N ALA A 7 0.40 22.66 26.45
CA ALA A 7 -0.18 21.53 27.18
C ALA A 7 -1.55 21.07 26.60
N ILE A 8 -2.32 22.01 26.05
CA ILE A 8 -3.61 21.75 25.39
C ILE A 8 -3.44 20.89 24.13
N GLU A 9 -2.39 21.12 23.33
CA GLU A 9 -2.15 20.34 22.11
C GLU A 9 -1.82 18.88 22.44
N ILE A 10 -1.07 18.67 23.52
CA ILE A 10 -0.73 17.33 24.02
C ILE A 10 -1.98 16.62 24.54
N ALA A 11 -2.83 17.32 25.30
CA ALA A 11 -4.07 16.76 25.82
C ALA A 11 -5.05 16.34 24.72
N GLU A 12 -5.24 17.18 23.69
CA GLU A 12 -6.07 16.82 22.54
C GLU A 12 -5.48 15.66 21.72
N GLY A 13 -4.15 15.65 21.54
CA GLY A 13 -3.46 14.56 20.87
C GLY A 13 -3.64 13.21 21.57
N ALA A 14 -3.50 13.21 22.91
CA ALA A 14 -3.73 12.02 23.72
C ALA A 14 -5.20 11.56 23.67
N LEU A 15 -6.16 12.47 23.77
CA LEU A 15 -7.59 12.14 23.73
C LEU A 15 -7.98 11.49 22.39
N LEU A 16 -7.51 12.03 21.27
CA LEU A 16 -7.79 11.47 19.94
C LEU A 16 -7.03 10.15 19.71
N ALA A 17 -5.82 9.99 20.27
CA ALA A 17 -5.09 8.73 20.25
C ALA A 17 -5.88 7.63 20.96
N ASP A 18 -6.46 7.91 22.13
CA ASP A 18 -7.27 6.93 22.87
C ASP A 18 -8.52 6.51 22.07
N ILE A 19 -9.18 7.46 21.41
CA ILE A 19 -10.32 7.16 20.50
C ILE A 19 -9.86 6.27 19.34
N ALA A 20 -8.71 6.57 18.74
CA ALA A 20 -8.15 5.76 17.66
C ALA A 20 -7.84 4.32 18.10
N VAL A 21 -7.28 4.16 19.31
CA VAL A 21 -7.05 2.85 19.94
C VAL A 21 -8.39 2.14 20.15
N ALA A 22 -9.41 2.80 20.70
CA ALA A 22 -10.73 2.23 20.92
C ALA A 22 -11.39 1.75 19.61
N PHE A 23 -11.29 2.53 18.53
CA PHE A 23 -11.75 2.09 17.21
C PHE A 23 -10.96 0.90 16.67
N GLN A 24 -9.64 0.85 16.88
CA GLN A 24 -8.83 -0.29 16.46
C GLN A 24 -9.23 -1.57 17.22
N PHE A 25 -9.57 -1.45 18.50
CA PHE A 25 -10.15 -2.56 19.27
C PHE A 25 -11.47 -3.04 18.66
N LEU A 26 -12.38 -2.11 18.33
CA LEU A 26 -13.64 -2.48 17.69
C LEU A 26 -13.39 -3.18 16.35
N VAL A 27 -12.43 -2.72 15.53
CA VAL A 27 -12.05 -3.41 14.28
C VAL A 27 -11.54 -4.83 14.53
N ALA A 28 -10.74 -5.03 15.57
CA ALA A 28 -10.16 -6.34 15.89
C ALA A 28 -11.21 -7.35 16.40
N PHE A 29 -12.21 -6.88 17.16
CA PHE A 29 -13.17 -7.77 17.83
C PHE A 29 -14.56 -7.82 17.16
N LEU A 30 -14.94 -6.86 16.33
CA LEU A 30 -16.19 -6.87 15.56
C LEU A 30 -15.94 -7.25 14.09
N PRO A 31 -16.35 -8.46 13.66
CA PRO A 31 -16.21 -8.87 12.27
C PRO A 31 -17.16 -8.09 11.34
N VAL A 32 -18.31 -7.66 11.86
CA VAL A 32 -19.30 -6.87 11.10
C VAL A 32 -19.02 -5.38 11.32
N GLY A 33 -18.69 -4.65 10.26
CA GLY A 33 -18.47 -3.20 10.30
C GLY A 33 -17.01 -2.75 10.48
N SER A 34 -16.05 -3.67 10.43
CA SER A 34 -14.60 -3.37 10.51
C SER A 34 -14.16 -2.26 9.53
N GLY A 35 -14.71 -2.25 8.31
CA GLY A 35 -14.45 -1.21 7.33
C GLY A 35 -14.91 0.18 7.77
N PHE A 36 -16.06 0.30 8.43
CA PHE A 36 -16.58 1.58 8.92
C PHE A 36 -15.67 2.18 10.00
N PHE A 37 -15.28 1.38 11.00
CA PHE A 37 -14.39 1.84 12.06
C PHE A 37 -12.98 2.17 11.54
N SER A 38 -12.49 1.44 10.53
CA SER A 38 -11.21 1.76 9.88
C SER A 38 -11.23 3.15 9.21
N VAL A 39 -12.36 3.51 8.58
CA VAL A 39 -12.56 4.84 7.98
C VAL A 39 -12.69 5.92 9.06
N MET A 40 -13.38 5.64 10.16
CA MET A 40 -13.46 6.57 11.30
C MET A 40 -12.07 6.84 11.89
N ASN A 41 -11.23 5.81 12.00
CA ASN A 41 -9.88 5.96 12.53
C ASN A 41 -9.02 6.89 11.64
N CYS A 42 -9.08 6.69 10.32
CA CYS A 42 -8.47 7.59 9.35
C CYS A 42 -8.97 9.05 9.50
N THR A 43 -10.26 9.22 9.78
CA THR A 43 -10.87 10.54 10.02
C THR A 43 -10.34 11.20 11.29
N VAL A 44 -10.14 10.44 12.38
CA VAL A 44 -9.58 10.95 13.65
C VAL A 44 -8.18 11.54 13.43
N PHE A 45 -7.29 10.80 12.75
CA PHE A 45 -5.95 11.28 12.41
C PHE A 45 -5.99 12.48 11.45
N THR A 46 -6.91 12.48 10.48
CA THR A 46 -7.12 13.63 9.58
C THR A 46 -7.46 14.90 10.36
N ILE A 47 -8.42 14.83 11.28
CA ILE A 47 -8.85 15.97 12.11
C ILE A 47 -7.69 16.50 12.93
N LEU A 48 -6.88 15.60 13.49
CA LEU A 48 -5.73 15.96 14.32
C LEU A 48 -4.66 16.71 13.50
N VAL A 49 -4.37 16.28 12.27
CA VAL A 49 -3.48 17.02 11.35
C VAL A 49 -4.05 18.38 10.97
N LEU A 50 -5.35 18.48 10.71
CA LEU A 50 -6.00 19.74 10.35
C LEU A 50 -5.95 20.76 11.49
N ARG A 51 -6.19 20.32 12.74
CA ARG A 51 -6.24 21.21 13.91
C ARG A 51 -4.88 21.58 14.46
N ARG A 52 -3.98 20.61 14.66
CA ARG A 52 -2.73 20.80 15.42
C ARG A 52 -1.47 20.65 14.57
N GLY A 53 -1.59 19.96 13.43
CA GLY A 53 -0.49 19.72 12.49
C GLY A 53 0.13 18.33 12.60
N ILE A 54 1.06 18.05 11.68
CA ILE A 54 1.67 16.72 11.49
C ILE A 54 2.50 16.28 12.70
N TYR A 55 3.17 17.21 13.38
CA TYR A 55 4.03 16.85 14.50
C TYR A 55 3.26 16.22 15.67
N VAL A 56 2.10 16.81 16.02
CA VAL A 56 1.24 16.27 17.08
C VAL A 56 0.63 14.94 16.66
N GLU A 57 0.37 14.76 15.36
CA GLU A 57 -0.13 13.51 14.81
C GLU A 57 0.87 12.38 14.91
N LEU A 58 2.13 12.60 14.52
CA LEU A 58 3.17 11.57 14.64
C LEU A 58 3.38 11.14 16.10
N LEU A 59 3.29 12.08 17.04
CA LEU A 59 3.42 11.77 18.47
C LEU A 59 2.21 10.97 18.97
N ALA A 60 0.99 11.38 18.62
CA ALA A 60 -0.25 10.66 18.94
C ALA A 60 -0.26 9.26 18.30
N MET A 61 0.20 9.13 17.05
CA MET A 61 0.33 7.86 16.34
C MET A 61 1.33 6.95 17.03
N CYS A 62 2.49 7.45 17.48
CA CYS A 62 3.45 6.64 18.25
C CYS A 62 2.84 6.09 19.54
N VAL A 63 2.11 6.92 20.28
CA VAL A 63 1.44 6.50 21.53
C VAL A 63 0.35 5.47 21.23
N ALA A 64 -0.49 5.72 20.23
CA ALA A 64 -1.54 4.78 19.83
C ALA A 64 -0.96 3.44 19.34
N LEU A 65 0.14 3.46 18.58
CA LEU A 65 0.84 2.26 18.13
C LEU A 65 1.40 1.45 19.30
N PHE A 66 2.01 2.13 20.27
CA PHE A 66 2.51 1.49 21.48
C PHE A 66 1.39 0.78 22.25
N LEU A 67 0.25 1.46 22.46
CA LEU A 67 -0.91 0.89 23.15
C LEU A 67 -1.53 -0.28 22.38
N VAL A 68 -1.73 -0.14 21.06
CA VAL A 68 -2.25 -1.23 20.21
C VAL A 68 -1.31 -2.42 20.18
N CYS A 69 0.01 -2.19 20.15
CA CYS A 69 0.99 -3.28 20.16
C CYS A 69 0.91 -4.10 21.45
N ILE A 70 0.76 -3.43 22.60
CA ILE A 70 0.61 -4.09 23.91
C ILE A 70 -0.70 -4.87 24.00
N LEU A 71 -1.79 -4.30 23.49
CA LEU A 71 -3.13 -4.81 23.75
C LEU A 71 -3.63 -5.84 22.73
N ILE A 72 -3.33 -5.62 21.45
CA ILE A 72 -3.79 -6.46 20.33
C ILE A 72 -2.62 -7.28 19.77
N GLY A 73 -1.39 -6.74 19.84
CA GLY A 73 -0.20 -7.34 19.26
C GLY A 73 0.24 -6.67 17.95
N PRO A 74 1.32 -7.17 17.33
CA PRO A 74 1.99 -6.51 16.21
C PRO A 74 1.14 -6.43 14.93
N HIS A 75 0.17 -7.32 14.75
CA HIS A 75 -0.71 -7.31 13.59
C HIS A 75 -1.62 -6.07 13.55
N GLY A 76 -2.08 -5.59 14.71
CA GLY A 76 -2.89 -4.38 14.82
C GLY A 76 -2.09 -3.12 14.48
N CYS A 77 -0.78 -3.12 14.74
CA CYS A 77 0.09 -1.98 14.46
C CYS A 77 0.14 -1.65 12.97
N ILE A 78 0.29 -2.64 12.08
CA ILE A 78 0.36 -2.40 10.63
C ILE A 78 -0.92 -1.72 10.13
N SER A 79 -2.07 -2.20 10.61
CA SER A 79 -3.37 -1.62 10.27
C SER A 79 -3.47 -0.17 10.75
N LEU A 80 -3.11 0.11 12.00
CA LEU A 80 -3.16 1.45 12.57
C LEU A 80 -2.19 2.41 11.86
N VAL A 81 -0.95 1.99 11.56
CA VAL A 81 0.02 2.80 10.78
C VAL A 81 -0.59 3.17 9.43
N SER A 82 -1.21 2.22 8.75
CA SER A 82 -1.79 2.46 7.42
C SER A 82 -2.92 3.50 7.47
N GLN A 83 -3.77 3.44 8.50
CA GLN A 83 -4.89 4.37 8.72
C GLN A 83 -4.39 5.74 9.18
N GLY A 84 -3.38 5.78 10.06
CA GLY A 84 -2.74 7.00 10.54
C GLY A 84 -2.06 7.75 9.39
N LEU A 85 -1.20 7.08 8.62
CA LEU A 85 -0.56 7.67 7.44
C LEU A 85 -1.58 8.14 6.39
N GLY A 86 -2.63 7.35 6.15
CA GLY A 86 -3.72 7.73 5.26
C GLY A 86 -4.43 9.01 5.73
N GLY A 87 -4.74 9.08 7.02
CA GLY A 87 -5.36 10.26 7.63
C GLY A 87 -4.43 11.47 7.65
N ALA A 88 -3.15 11.26 7.90
CA ALA A 88 -2.14 12.33 7.88
C ALA A 88 -1.99 12.92 6.47
N PHE A 89 -1.93 12.05 5.45
CA PHE A 89 -1.89 12.45 4.06
C PHE A 89 -3.14 13.24 3.65
N LEU A 90 -4.32 12.76 4.03
CA LEU A 90 -5.60 13.42 3.74
C LEU A 90 -5.70 14.78 4.45
N GLY A 91 -5.29 14.85 5.73
CA GLY A 91 -5.25 16.11 6.47
C GLY A 91 -4.28 17.12 5.89
N LEU A 92 -3.10 16.67 5.44
CA LEU A 92 -2.08 17.53 4.83
C LEU A 92 -2.56 18.09 3.48
N THR A 93 -3.15 17.25 2.65
CA THR A 93 -3.68 17.64 1.33
C THR A 93 -4.85 18.61 1.46
N MET A 94 -5.78 18.38 2.39
CA MET A 94 -6.87 19.31 2.70
C MET A 94 -6.34 20.65 3.22
N LYS A 95 -5.32 20.64 4.09
CA LYS A 95 -4.71 21.86 4.64
C LYS A 95 -4.09 22.75 3.56
N HIS A 96 -3.46 22.16 2.55
CA HIS A 96 -2.78 22.89 1.47
C HIS A 96 -3.67 23.18 0.26
N ARG A 97 -4.95 22.76 0.26
CA ARG A 97 -5.92 22.98 -0.83
C ARG A 97 -5.39 22.59 -2.22
N PHE A 98 -4.69 21.47 -2.32
CA PHE A 98 -4.18 21.02 -3.63
C PHE A 98 -5.34 20.68 -4.59
N HIS A 99 -5.07 20.81 -5.89
CA HIS A 99 -6.01 20.40 -6.94
C HIS A 99 -6.20 18.87 -6.94
N TYR A 100 -7.33 18.36 -7.43
CA TYR A 100 -7.69 16.95 -7.31
C TYR A 100 -6.74 15.99 -8.08
N ILE A 101 -6.22 16.41 -9.23
CA ILE A 101 -5.31 15.60 -10.06
C ILE A 101 -3.99 15.30 -9.32
N PRO A 102 -3.22 16.29 -8.81
CA PRO A 102 -1.99 15.98 -8.11
C PRO A 102 -2.24 15.19 -6.82
N ILE A 103 -3.37 15.38 -6.12
CA ILE A 103 -3.68 14.60 -4.91
C ILE A 103 -3.84 13.11 -5.25
N THR A 104 -4.59 12.78 -6.31
CA THR A 104 -4.80 11.38 -6.70
C THR A 104 -3.51 10.72 -7.17
N LEU A 105 -2.67 11.43 -7.91
CA LEU A 105 -1.39 10.93 -8.39
C LEU A 105 -0.39 10.74 -7.23
N LEU A 106 -0.29 11.70 -6.31
CA LEU A 106 0.59 11.64 -5.14
C LEU A 106 0.10 10.57 -4.16
N GLY A 107 -1.21 10.40 -4.01
CA GLY A 107 -1.82 9.32 -3.23
C GLY A 107 -1.52 7.94 -3.83
N ALA A 108 -1.65 7.78 -5.15
CA ALA A 108 -1.32 6.53 -5.84
C ALA A 108 0.18 6.20 -5.72
N LEU A 109 1.06 7.20 -5.87
CA LEU A 109 2.50 7.04 -5.66
C LEU A 109 2.83 6.66 -4.22
N ALA A 110 2.23 7.34 -3.23
CA ALA A 110 2.44 7.06 -1.82
C ALA A 110 1.95 5.65 -1.46
N ALA A 111 0.78 5.24 -1.95
CA ALA A 111 0.22 3.91 -1.72
C ALA A 111 1.07 2.81 -2.38
N ALA A 112 1.50 3.02 -3.64
CA ALA A 112 2.39 2.09 -4.33
C ALA A 112 3.74 1.95 -3.61
N THR A 113 4.31 3.06 -3.17
CA THR A 113 5.59 3.08 -2.42
C THR A 113 5.45 2.41 -1.06
N TYR A 114 4.36 2.68 -0.33
CA TYR A 114 4.07 2.04 0.95
C TYR A 114 3.94 0.52 0.81
N LEU A 115 3.13 0.05 -0.15
CA LEU A 115 2.97 -1.39 -0.40
C LEU A 115 4.27 -2.03 -0.87
N PHE A 116 5.03 -1.37 -1.73
CA PHE A 116 6.33 -1.85 -2.20
C PHE A 116 7.31 -2.03 -1.04
N LEU A 117 7.46 -1.01 -0.18
CA LEU A 117 8.32 -1.08 1.01
C LEU A 117 7.83 -2.11 2.02
N LEU A 118 6.52 -2.22 2.23
CA LEU A 118 5.94 -3.24 3.11
C LEU A 118 6.25 -4.64 2.59
N THR A 119 6.09 -4.85 1.29
CA THR A 119 6.37 -6.14 0.64
C THR A 119 7.84 -6.53 0.80
N ILE A 120 8.77 -5.60 0.51
CA ILE A 120 10.21 -5.78 0.74
C ILE A 120 10.52 -6.04 2.22
N GLY A 121 9.93 -5.26 3.12
CA GLY A 121 10.13 -5.41 4.57
C GLY A 121 9.68 -6.76 5.07
N VAL A 122 8.55 -7.28 4.57
CA VAL A 122 8.06 -8.63 4.90
C VAL A 122 9.03 -9.69 4.38
N ALA A 123 9.52 -9.60 3.15
CA ALA A 123 10.50 -10.57 2.65
C ALA A 123 11.83 -10.53 3.39
N TRP A 124 12.27 -9.34 3.79
CA TRP A 124 13.45 -9.20 4.62
C TRP A 124 13.25 -9.85 5.99
N LEU A 125 12.07 -9.68 6.60
CA LEU A 125 11.72 -10.28 7.89
C LEU A 125 11.57 -11.81 7.82
N THR A 126 11.01 -12.36 6.74
CA THR A 126 10.90 -13.81 6.55
C THR A 126 12.23 -14.46 6.17
N GLY A 127 13.22 -13.65 5.77
CA GLY A 127 14.53 -14.13 5.33
C GLY A 127 14.50 -14.82 3.96
N ILE A 128 13.38 -14.75 3.24
CA ILE A 128 13.24 -15.37 1.92
C ILE A 128 13.51 -14.29 0.86
N PRO A 129 14.62 -14.37 0.11
CA PRO A 129 14.91 -13.39 -0.93
C PRO A 129 13.86 -13.46 -2.04
N PHE A 130 13.32 -12.30 -2.43
CA PHE A 130 12.29 -12.20 -3.49
C PHE A 130 12.75 -12.81 -4.81
N ASP A 131 14.05 -12.77 -5.08
CA ASP A 131 14.61 -13.36 -6.30
C ASP A 131 14.25 -14.83 -6.44
N VAL A 132 14.08 -15.59 -5.34
CA VAL A 132 13.67 -17.00 -5.41
C VAL A 132 12.24 -17.14 -5.95
N TYR A 133 11.33 -16.28 -5.52
CA TYR A 133 9.95 -16.27 -6.06
C TYR A 133 9.92 -15.85 -7.52
N VAL A 134 10.71 -14.83 -7.89
CA VAL A 134 10.81 -14.33 -9.26
C VAL A 134 11.40 -15.39 -10.19
N HIS A 135 12.47 -16.07 -9.78
CA HIS A 135 13.06 -17.17 -10.55
C HIS A 135 12.11 -18.37 -10.65
N SER A 136 11.38 -18.69 -9.58
CA SER A 136 10.37 -19.76 -9.62
C SER A 136 9.24 -19.43 -10.60
N LEU A 137 8.79 -18.17 -10.63
CA LEU A 137 7.82 -17.69 -11.62
C LEU A 137 8.40 -17.70 -13.05
N HIS A 138 9.67 -17.35 -13.21
CA HIS A 138 10.34 -17.41 -14.50
C HIS A 138 10.41 -18.85 -15.03
N HIS A 139 10.80 -19.82 -14.21
CA HIS A 139 10.80 -21.22 -14.59
C HIS A 139 9.40 -21.77 -14.87
N ALA A 140 8.39 -21.39 -14.07
CA ALA A 140 7.00 -21.74 -14.34
C ALA A 140 6.54 -21.18 -15.69
N TYR A 141 6.93 -19.95 -16.00
CA TYR A 141 6.66 -19.30 -17.27
C TYR A 141 7.34 -20.04 -18.44
N GLU A 142 8.62 -20.37 -18.32
CA GLU A 142 9.36 -21.17 -19.32
C GLU A 142 8.73 -22.55 -19.54
N ALA A 143 8.16 -23.17 -18.50
CA ALA A 143 7.45 -24.44 -18.61
C ALA A 143 6.08 -24.31 -19.32
N ILE A 144 5.43 -23.14 -19.27
CA ILE A 144 4.14 -22.90 -19.93
C ILE A 144 4.30 -22.61 -21.43
N ILE A 145 5.38 -21.93 -21.83
CA ILE A 145 5.69 -21.60 -23.22
C ILE A 145 5.51 -22.78 -24.21
N PRO A 146 6.06 -24.00 -23.97
CA PRO A 146 5.89 -25.12 -24.90
C PRO A 146 4.43 -25.58 -24.98
N ILE A 147 3.66 -25.48 -23.90
CA ILE A 147 2.24 -25.82 -23.89
C ILE A 147 1.47 -24.85 -24.81
N VAL A 148 1.76 -23.55 -24.71
CA VAL A 148 1.16 -22.53 -25.60
C VAL A 148 1.56 -22.79 -27.05
N ALA A 149 2.82 -23.18 -27.31
CA ALA A 149 3.27 -23.53 -28.65
C ALA A 149 2.51 -24.74 -29.23
N LEU A 150 2.24 -25.77 -28.44
CA LEU A 150 1.43 -26.92 -28.86
C LEU A 150 0.00 -26.52 -29.21
N VAL A 151 -0.61 -25.64 -28.40
CA VAL A 151 -1.95 -25.09 -28.69
C VAL A 151 -1.94 -24.27 -29.98
N ALA A 152 -0.95 -23.39 -30.17
CA ALA A 152 -0.81 -22.59 -31.38
C ALA A 152 -0.62 -23.46 -32.63
N GLN A 153 0.14 -24.54 -32.53
CA GLN A 153 0.30 -25.52 -33.62
C GLN A 153 -1.02 -26.21 -33.96
N ARG A 154 -1.84 -26.59 -32.96
CA ARG A 154 -3.16 -27.21 -33.20
C ARG A 154 -4.15 -26.29 -33.89
N VAL A 155 -4.03 -24.97 -33.69
CA VAL A 155 -4.86 -23.95 -34.36
C VAL A 155 -4.35 -23.59 -35.77
N GLY A 156 -3.19 -24.14 -36.18
CA GLY A 156 -2.57 -23.83 -37.47
C GLY A 156 -1.76 -22.52 -37.48
N LEU A 157 -1.58 -21.89 -36.32
CA LEU A 157 -0.80 -20.65 -36.14
C LEU A 157 0.65 -20.90 -35.72
N GLY A 158 1.13 -22.15 -35.82
CA GLY A 158 2.46 -22.55 -35.33
C GLY A 158 3.63 -21.77 -35.97
N SER A 159 3.57 -21.52 -37.29
CA SER A 159 4.61 -20.77 -38.00
C SER A 159 4.66 -19.30 -37.59
N VAL A 160 3.50 -18.66 -37.47
CA VAL A 160 3.37 -17.26 -37.02
C VAL A 160 3.82 -17.13 -35.56
N TRP A 161 3.49 -18.11 -34.72
CA TRP A 161 3.93 -18.15 -33.32
C TRP A 161 5.46 -18.17 -33.22
N GLN A 162 6.12 -19.11 -33.91
CA GLN A 162 7.57 -19.27 -33.84
C GLN A 162 8.33 -18.09 -34.44
N GLN A 163 7.86 -17.52 -35.55
CA GLN A 163 8.60 -16.48 -36.26
C GLN A 163 8.39 -15.08 -35.68
N ASN A 164 7.15 -14.72 -35.29
CA ASN A 164 6.82 -13.34 -34.91
C ASN A 164 6.56 -13.17 -33.41
N LEU A 165 5.72 -14.01 -32.81
CA LEU A 165 5.23 -13.79 -31.44
C LEU A 165 6.23 -14.25 -30.38
N TYR A 166 6.80 -15.45 -30.55
CA TYR A 166 7.72 -16.05 -29.59
C TYR A 166 8.94 -15.19 -29.24
N PRO A 167 9.71 -14.64 -30.20
CA PRO A 167 10.88 -13.81 -29.88
C PRO A 167 10.50 -12.51 -29.17
N GLN A 168 9.36 -11.91 -29.51
CA GLN A 168 8.90 -10.68 -28.85
C GLN A 168 8.45 -10.95 -27.41
N ILE A 169 7.70 -12.02 -27.20
CA ILE A 169 7.20 -12.43 -25.89
C ILE A 169 8.36 -12.80 -24.96
N THR A 170 9.38 -13.51 -25.46
CA THR A 170 10.56 -13.87 -24.67
C THR A 170 11.40 -12.66 -24.29
N LEU A 171 11.67 -11.74 -25.22
CA LEU A 171 12.37 -10.49 -24.90
C LEU A 171 11.62 -9.65 -23.86
N PHE A 172 10.29 -9.52 -24.02
CA PHE A 172 9.46 -8.78 -23.07
C PHE A 172 9.45 -9.43 -21.68
N SER A 173 9.32 -10.76 -21.64
CA SER A 173 9.39 -11.55 -20.41
C SER A 173 10.75 -11.39 -19.72
N GLN A 174 11.86 -11.58 -20.44
CA GLN A 174 13.20 -11.40 -19.90
C GLN A 174 13.40 -9.98 -19.35
N TRP A 175 12.89 -8.97 -20.04
CA TRP A 175 12.96 -7.58 -19.56
C TRP A 175 12.17 -7.38 -18.26
N ILE A 176 10.94 -7.92 -18.17
CA ILE A 176 10.12 -7.89 -16.95
C ILE A 176 10.83 -8.57 -15.79
N PHE A 177 11.38 -9.77 -16.01
CA PHE A 177 12.04 -10.52 -14.94
C PHE A 177 13.40 -9.91 -14.53
N THR A 178 14.12 -9.28 -15.47
CA THR A 178 15.38 -8.57 -15.18
C THR A 178 15.13 -7.33 -14.34
N TYR A 179 14.10 -6.55 -14.68
CA TYR A 179 13.72 -5.32 -13.97
C TYR A 179 12.51 -5.52 -13.07
N TRP A 180 12.43 -6.69 -12.42
CA TRP A 180 11.22 -7.14 -11.71
C TRP A 180 10.72 -6.13 -10.68
N ALA A 181 11.63 -5.51 -9.92
CA ALA A 181 11.30 -4.53 -8.89
C ALA A 181 10.62 -3.29 -9.48
N LEU A 182 11.11 -2.80 -10.63
CA LEU A 182 10.55 -1.64 -11.32
C LEU A 182 9.20 -2.00 -11.95
N THR A 183 9.11 -3.15 -12.60
CA THR A 183 7.82 -3.61 -13.16
C THR A 183 6.76 -3.85 -12.10
N PHE A 184 7.14 -4.39 -10.93
CA PHE A 184 6.24 -4.57 -9.81
C PHE A 184 5.74 -3.22 -9.27
N TYR A 185 6.64 -2.25 -9.09
CA TYR A 185 6.27 -0.89 -8.70
C TYR A 185 5.33 -0.22 -9.71
N CYS A 186 5.63 -0.32 -11.01
CA CYS A 186 4.77 0.19 -12.08
C CYS A 186 3.41 -0.51 -12.12
N ALA A 187 3.36 -1.82 -11.92
CA ALA A 187 2.11 -2.58 -11.86
C ALA A 187 1.24 -2.10 -10.69
N LEU A 188 1.82 -1.92 -9.50
CA LEU A 188 1.10 -1.35 -8.35
C LEU A 188 0.54 0.04 -8.67
N LEU A 189 1.34 0.89 -9.31
CA LEU A 189 0.91 2.24 -9.71
C LEU A 189 -0.27 2.20 -10.69
N ILE A 190 -0.22 1.34 -11.71
CA ILE A 190 -1.30 1.18 -12.70
C ILE A 190 -2.59 0.69 -12.03
N VAL A 191 -2.48 -0.29 -11.13
CA VAL A 191 -3.63 -0.80 -10.38
C VAL A 191 -4.28 0.31 -9.57
N TRP A 192 -3.49 1.03 -8.76
CA TRP A 192 -4.01 2.14 -7.94
C TRP A 192 -4.59 3.28 -8.78
N TYR A 193 -3.93 3.66 -9.87
CA TYR A 193 -4.46 4.66 -10.79
C TYR A 193 -5.80 4.23 -11.39
N SER A 194 -5.92 2.96 -11.78
CA SER A 194 -7.18 2.40 -12.31
C SER A 194 -8.30 2.44 -11.28
N TYR A 195 -8.02 2.11 -10.01
CA TYR A 195 -8.98 2.22 -8.92
C TYR A 195 -9.46 3.66 -8.70
N THR A 196 -8.55 4.65 -8.72
CA THR A 196 -8.94 6.05 -8.54
C THR A 196 -9.82 6.58 -9.68
N LYS A 197 -9.59 6.14 -10.92
CA LYS A 197 -10.40 6.55 -12.08
C LYS A 197 -11.84 6.05 -11.99
N TRP A 198 -12.06 4.85 -11.44
CA TRP A 198 -13.39 4.32 -11.21
C TRP A 198 -14.20 5.12 -10.19
N TRP A 199 -13.55 5.68 -9.17
CA TRP A 199 -14.21 6.50 -8.15
C TRP A 199 -14.63 7.90 -8.62
N MET A 200 -14.07 8.40 -9.72
CA MET A 200 -14.37 9.73 -10.26
C MET A 200 -15.47 9.75 -11.33
N ARG A 201 -16.00 8.58 -11.71
CA ARG A 201 -17.14 8.45 -12.63
C ARG A 201 -18.42 8.23 -11.84
#